data_AF-A0A7W1QSW1-F1
#
_entry.id   AF-A0A7W1QSW1-F1
#
_cell.length_a   1.000
_cell.length_b   1.000
_cell.length_c   1.000
_cell.angle_alpha   90.00
_cell.angle_beta   90.00
_cell.angle_gamma   90.00
#
_symmetry.space_group_name_H-M   'P 1'
#
loop_
_entity.id
_entity.type
_entity.pdbx_description
1 polymer ?
#
loop_
_entity_poly.entity_id
_entity_poly.type
_entity_poly.pdbx_seq_one_letter_code
_entity_poly.pdbx_strand_id
1 'polypeptide(L)' 'MPELRGELATPEIKAEWVRAYGFYKEAKGDPYDKKNDRTERIEYVARMMNLTRKQAKRRIKNYEQWQINIKKGLVKP' A
#
# COMPACT_ATOMS: atom_id res chain seq x y z
N MET A 1 -3.96 3.69 -16.29
CA MET A 1 -5.01 4.42 -15.55
C MET A 1 -5.07 3.95 -14.09
N PRO A 2 -5.26 4.83 -13.09
CA PRO A 2 -5.46 4.43 -11.68
C PRO A 2 -6.68 3.52 -11.47
N GLU A 3 -7.66 3.63 -12.36
CA GLU A 3 -8.97 2.98 -12.30
C GLU A 3 -8.90 1.47 -12.58
N LEU A 4 -7.87 1.00 -13.29
CA LEU A 4 -7.64 -0.43 -13.60
C LEU A 4 -6.59 -1.07 -12.67
N ARG A 5 -6.16 -0.38 -11.61
CA ARG A 5 -5.19 -0.96 -10.65
C ARG A 5 -5.83 -2.14 -9.94
N GLY A 6 -5.19 -3.30 -10.07
CA GLY A 6 -5.68 -4.59 -9.58
C GLY A 6 -6.23 -5.50 -10.67
N GLU A 7 -6.61 -4.98 -11.83
CA GLU A 7 -7.03 -5.83 -12.97
C GLU A 7 -5.81 -6.31 -13.76
N LEU A 8 -4.87 -5.40 -14.04
CA LEU A 8 -3.61 -5.70 -14.75
C LEU A 8 -2.50 -6.27 -13.85
N ALA A 9 -2.76 -6.43 -12.55
CA ALA A 9 -1.75 -6.88 -11.60
C ALA A 9 -1.82 -8.41 -11.45
N THR A 10 -0.67 -9.07 -11.55
CA THR A 10 -0.57 -10.51 -11.26
C THR A 10 -0.93 -10.80 -9.80
N PRO A 11 -1.36 -12.03 -9.47
CA PRO A 11 -1.63 -12.42 -8.10
C PRO A 11 -0.45 -12.17 -7.14
N GLU A 12 0.78 -12.38 -7.62
CA GLU A 12 2.01 -12.12 -6.86
C GLU A 12 2.16 -10.63 -6.51
N ILE A 13 1.91 -9.75 -7.48
CA ILE A 13 1.96 -8.30 -7.27
C ILE A 13 0.87 -7.87 -6.26
N LYS A 14 -0.32 -8.45 -6.34
CA LYS A 14 -1.39 -8.20 -5.35
C LYS A 14 -0.97 -8.67 -3.96
N ALA A 15 -0.35 -9.85 -3.85
CA ALA A 15 0.16 -10.36 -2.59
C ALA A 15 1.24 -9.44 -1.99
N GLU A 16 2.13 -8.88 -2.80
CA GLU A 16 3.09 -7.87 -2.34
C GLU A 16 2.40 -6.60 -1.79
N TRP A 17 1.32 -6.16 -2.43
CA TRP A 17 0.57 -4.99 -1.98
C TRP A 17 -0.13 -5.25 -0.64
N VAL A 18 -0.75 -6.42 -0.49
CA VAL A 18 -1.36 -6.87 0.77
C VAL A 18 -0.30 -6.92 1.88
N ARG A 19 0.85 -7.55 1.61
CA ARG A 19 1.96 -7.64 2.58
C ARG A 19 2.47 -6.26 2.97
N ALA A 20 2.71 -5.38 2.01
CA ALA A 20 3.13 -4.00 2.27
C ALA A 20 2.13 -3.22 3.13
N TYR A 21 0.83 -3.40 2.88
CA TYR A 21 -0.21 -2.74 3.65
C TYR A 21 -0.38 -3.35 5.06
N GLY A 22 -0.08 -4.64 5.24
CA GLY A 22 0.01 -5.27 6.56
C GLY A 22 1.03 -4.56 7.45
N PHE A 23 2.28 -4.46 6.99
CA PHE A 23 3.32 -3.71 7.70
C PHE A 23 2.96 -2.23 7.93
N TYR A 24 2.26 -1.61 6.98
CA TYR A 24 1.80 -0.22 7.12
C TYR A 24 0.81 -0.05 8.30
N LYS A 25 -0.04 -1.05 8.56
CA LYS A 25 -0.98 -1.04 9.70
C LYS A 25 -0.29 -1.33 11.03
N GLU A 26 0.71 -2.20 11.04
CA GLU A 26 1.49 -2.55 12.23
C GLU A 26 2.40 -1.41 12.71
N ALA A 27 2.82 -0.54 11.79
CA ALA A 27 3.64 0.61 12.12
C ALA A 27 2.91 1.51 13.15
N LYS A 28 3.57 1.74 14.29
CA LYS A 28 3.06 2.60 15.38
C LYS A 28 2.72 4.01 14.90
N GLY A 29 3.54 4.54 13.98
CA GLY A 29 3.39 5.89 13.43
C GLY A 29 3.46 6.99 14.50
N ASP A 30 2.98 8.18 14.16
CA ASP A 30 2.91 9.34 15.05
C ASP A 30 1.44 9.77 15.21
N PRO A 31 0.80 9.48 16.35
CA PRO A 31 -0.61 9.79 16.55
C PRO A 31 -0.92 11.30 16.62
N TYR A 32 0.08 12.16 16.83
CA TYR A 32 -0.08 13.60 17.01
C TYR A 32 0.29 14.41 15.75
N ASP A 33 1.16 13.88 14.88
CA ASP A 33 1.49 14.47 13.57
C ASP A 33 1.13 13.53 12.40
N LYS A 34 -0.03 13.77 11.78
CA LYS A 34 -0.53 12.97 10.64
C LYS A 34 0.40 12.97 9.42
N LYS A 35 1.22 14.00 9.22
CA LYS A 35 2.12 14.10 8.07
C LYS A 35 3.39 13.29 8.31
N ASN A 36 3.94 13.34 9.52
CA ASN A 36 5.08 12.53 9.91
C ASN A 36 4.69 11.06 10.10
N ASP A 37 3.49 10.79 10.62
CA ASP A 37 2.90 9.45 10.75
C ASP A 37 2.97 8.66 9.44
N ARG A 38 2.42 9.21 8.36
CA ARG A 38 2.42 8.51 7.06
C ARG A 38 3.84 8.29 6.55
N THR A 39 4.75 9.22 6.80
CA THR A 39 6.15 9.09 6.38
C THR A 39 6.84 7.94 7.12
N GLU A 40 6.73 7.92 8.45
CA GLU A 40 7.34 6.89 9.29
C GLU A 40 6.77 5.50 9.00
N ARG A 41 5.46 5.40 8.79
CA ARG A 41 4.83 4.13 8.40
C ARG A 41 5.35 3.64 7.04
N ILE A 42 5.53 4.53 6.06
CA ILE A 42 6.12 4.16 4.76
C ILE A 42 7.58 3.71 4.94
N GLU A 43 8.34 4.39 5.79
CA GLU A 43 9.74 4.04 6.06
C GLU A 43 9.87 2.72 6.83
N TYR A 44 8.92 2.40 7.69
CA TYR A 44 8.80 1.08 8.30
C TYR A 44 8.57 -0.01 7.24
N VAL A 45 7.59 0.18 6.33
CA VAL A 45 7.35 -0.76 5.22
C VAL A 45 8.58 -0.92 4.33
N ALA A 46 9.28 0.18 4.04
CA ALA A 46 10.50 0.16 3.26
C ALA A 46 11.59 -0.72 3.91
N ARG A 47 11.77 -0.60 5.23
CA ARG A 47 12.69 -1.45 6.00
C ARG A 47 12.27 -2.92 6.02
N MET A 48 11.00 -3.20 6.31
CA MET A 48 10.48 -4.57 6.42
C MET A 48 10.52 -5.36 5.11
N MET A 49 10.41 -4.68 3.97
CA MET A 49 10.38 -5.32 2.66
C MET A 49 11.69 -5.15 1.86
N ASN A 50 12.73 -4.55 2.44
CA ASN A 50 13.97 -4.17 1.75
C ASN A 50 13.71 -3.39 0.45
N LEU A 51 12.88 -2.35 0.53
CA LEU A 51 12.47 -1.51 -0.60
C LEU A 51 12.94 -0.07 -0.41
N THR A 52 13.06 0.67 -1.51
CA THR A 52 13.16 2.13 -1.41
C THR A 52 11.85 2.74 -0.89
N ARG A 53 11.93 3.90 -0.23
CA ARG A 53 10.75 4.66 0.23
C ARG A 53 9.73 4.90 -0.90
N LYS A 54 10.21 5.17 -2.12
CA LYS A 54 9.36 5.38 -3.31
C LYS A 54 8.60 4.10 -3.70
N GLN A 55 9.26 2.95 -3.67
CA GLN A 55 8.66 1.64 -3.95
C GLN A 55 7.64 1.24 -2.87
N ALA A 56 7.98 1.41 -1.59
CA ALA A 56 7.05 1.15 -0.48
C ALA A 56 5.79 2.02 -0.60
N LYS A 57 5.96 3.34 -0.80
CA LYS A 57 4.85 4.28 -1.04
C LYS A 57 3.97 3.85 -2.22
N ARG A 58 4.57 3.34 -3.30
CA ARG A 58 3.83 2.89 -4.48
C ARG A 58 2.98 1.67 -4.16
N ARG A 59 3.51 0.66 -3.46
CA ARG A 59 2.77 -0.56 -3.08
C ARG A 59 1.58 -0.24 -2.18
N ILE A 60 1.78 0.61 -1.16
CA ILE A 60 0.71 1.09 -0.28
C ILE A 60 -0.39 1.80 -1.09
N LYS A 61 -0.02 2.77 -1.95
CA LYS A 61 -0.99 3.50 -2.77
C LYS A 61 -1.71 2.60 -3.79
N ASN A 62 -1.04 1.58 -4.31
CA ASN A 62 -1.66 0.62 -5.20
C ASN A 62 -2.68 -0.25 -4.46
N TYR A 63 -2.35 -0.70 -3.25
CA TYR A 63 -3.30 -1.39 -2.38
C TYR A 63 -4.53 -0.53 -2.08
N GLU A 64 -4.32 0.71 -1.59
CA GLU A 64 -5.40 1.65 -1.26
C GLU A 64 -6.35 1.85 -2.46
N GLN A 65 -5.79 2.06 -3.66
CA GLN A 65 -6.58 2.23 -4.88
C GLN A 65 -7.29 0.95 -5.29
N TRP A 66 -6.64 -0.22 -5.19
CA TRP A 66 -7.24 -1.50 -5.52
C TRP A 66 -8.45 -1.80 -4.62
N GLN A 67 -8.34 -1.52 -3.33
CA GLN A 67 -9.47 -1.64 -2.38
C GLN A 67 -10.63 -0.69 -2.72
N ILE A 68 -10.33 0.54 -3.18
CA ILE A 68 -11.36 1.47 -3.67
C ILE A 68 -12.03 0.91 -4.94
N ASN A 69 -11.25 0.37 -5.86
CA ASN A 69 -11.78 -0.19 -7.12
C ASN A 69 -12.66 -1.42 -6.87
N ILE A 70 -12.31 -2.27 -5.90
CA ILE A 70 -13.15 -3.38 -5.43
C ILE A 70 -14.49 -2.84 -4.89
N LYS A 71 -14.45 -1.82 -4.02
CA LYS A 71 -15.67 -1.21 -3.46
C LYS A 71 -16.57 -0.58 -4.54
N LYS A 72 -15.97 -0.08 -5.62
CA LYS A 72 -16.69 0.47 -6.77
C LYS A 72 -17.22 -0.60 -7.74
N GLY A 73 -16.92 -1.88 -7.51
CA GLY A 73 -17.29 -2.98 -8.41
C GLY A 73 -16.52 -3.02 -9.72
N LEU A 74 -15.43 -2.25 -9.85
CA LEU A 74 -14.64 -2.15 -11.08
C LEU A 74 -13.66 -3.32 -11.23
N VAL A 75 -13.20 -3.90 -10.12
CA VAL A 75 -12.20 -4.97 -10.10
C VAL A 75 -12.61 -6.01 -9.05
N LYS A 76 -12.36 -7.30 -9.32
CA LYS A 76 -12.59 -8.37 -8.35
C LYS A 76 -11.45 -8.45 -7.30
N PRO A 77 -11.75 -8.82 -6.04
CA PRO A 77 -10.76 -9.05 -5.00
C PRO A 77 -9.72 -10.13 -5.35
#